data_AF-A0A9D9IT38-F1
#
_entry.id   AF-A0A9D9IT38-F1
#
_cell.length_a   1.000
_cell.length_b   1.000
_cell.length_c   1.000
_cell.angle_alpha   90.00
_cell.angle_beta   90.00
_cell.angle_gamma   90.00
#
_symmetry.space_group_name_H-M   'P 1'
#
loop_
_entity.id
_entity.type
_entity.pdbx_description
1 polymer ?
#
loop_
_entity_poly.entity_id
_entity_poly.type
_entity_poly.pdbx_seq_one_letter_code
_entity_poly.pdbx_strand_id
1 'polypeptide(L)'
;MKKYLILIIAACSLFVAQSCKEVSNQMDPDYPADYDVNYALREVLEIDPVNVNGIDVMPYFDFFNDFRFVIHYRDGKISSCEMSNGDVPFSPFQFDIPEGEVECYFDTQRLPNAIRLTDTDEVIAYYSKGEFYISFQLDCDEINYSYYFREITE
;
A
#
# COMPACT_ATOMS: atom_id res chain seq x y z
N MET A 1 -79.11 17.47 -18.41
CA MET A 1 -78.64 16.98 -19.74
C MET A 1 -77.48 17.83 -20.21
N LYS A 2 -76.45 17.15 -20.74
CA LYS A 2 -75.18 17.65 -21.34
C LYS A 2 -74.10 18.07 -20.33
N LYS A 3 -72.82 17.67 -20.44
CA LYS A 3 -72.11 16.69 -21.30
C LYS A 3 -70.72 16.54 -20.63
N TYR A 4 -70.24 15.32 -20.44
CA TYR A 4 -68.86 15.05 -20.04
C TYR A 4 -67.90 15.48 -21.17
N LEU A 5 -66.78 16.12 -20.81
CA LEU A 5 -65.59 16.13 -21.65
C LEU A 5 -64.35 16.05 -20.74
N ILE A 6 -63.72 14.88 -20.78
CA ILE A 6 -62.39 14.56 -20.22
C ILE A 6 -61.34 15.31 -21.04
N LEU A 7 -60.33 15.91 -20.40
CA LEU A 7 -59.05 16.25 -21.05
C LEU A 7 -57.88 16.25 -20.04
N ILE A 8 -57.24 15.09 -19.97
CA ILE A 8 -55.79 14.79 -19.92
C ILE A 8 -54.92 15.59 -18.93
N ILE A 9 -54.51 14.89 -17.88
CA ILE A 9 -53.35 15.17 -17.03
C ILE A 9 -52.09 14.91 -17.86
N ALA A 10 -51.30 15.95 -18.13
CA ALA A 10 -49.93 15.80 -18.65
C ALA A 10 -48.95 16.24 -17.55
N ALA A 11 -48.46 15.23 -16.81
CA ALA A 11 -47.35 15.34 -15.89
C ALA A 11 -46.07 15.69 -16.65
N CYS A 12 -45.52 16.89 -16.43
CA CYS A 12 -44.17 17.28 -16.83
C CYS A 12 -43.74 18.52 -16.03
N SER A 13 -43.28 18.32 -14.79
CA SER A 13 -42.42 19.29 -14.09
C SER A 13 -41.90 18.70 -12.78
N LEU A 14 -41.17 17.58 -12.89
CA LEU A 14 -40.15 17.21 -11.92
C LEU A 14 -38.84 17.05 -12.69
N PHE A 15 -38.34 18.18 -13.22
CA PHE A 15 -36.90 18.29 -13.43
C PHE A 15 -36.29 18.41 -12.04
N VAL A 16 -35.92 17.26 -11.47
CA VAL A 16 -34.94 17.22 -10.39
C VAL A 16 -33.68 17.80 -11.00
N ALA A 17 -33.39 19.06 -10.68
CA ALA A 17 -32.04 19.57 -10.83
C ALA A 17 -31.18 18.77 -9.86
N GLN A 18 -30.72 17.59 -10.29
CA GLN A 18 -29.42 17.11 -9.86
C GLN A 18 -28.44 18.16 -10.38
N SER A 19 -28.19 19.18 -9.57
CA SER A 19 -27.03 20.03 -9.72
C SER A 19 -25.85 19.08 -9.67
N CYS A 20 -25.32 18.73 -10.84
CA CYS A 20 -23.92 18.37 -10.93
C CYS A 20 -23.18 19.49 -10.21
N LYS A 21 -22.47 19.15 -9.13
CA LYS A 21 -21.57 20.08 -8.44
C LYS A 21 -20.77 20.82 -9.51
N GLU A 22 -20.72 22.15 -9.42
CA GLU A 22 -19.80 22.93 -10.25
C GLU A 22 -18.40 22.34 -10.07
N VAL A 23 -17.78 21.93 -11.18
CA VAL A 23 -16.40 21.46 -11.17
C VAL A 23 -15.54 22.70 -10.94
N SER A 24 -15.15 22.93 -9.69
CA SER A 24 -14.19 23.96 -9.34
C SER A 24 -12.80 23.54 -9.83
N ASN A 25 -12.09 24.46 -10.50
CA ASN A 25 -10.67 24.29 -10.81
C ASN A 25 -9.77 24.62 -9.62
N GLN A 26 -10.34 24.95 -8.46
CA GLN A 26 -9.58 25.13 -7.22
C GLN A 26 -9.35 23.76 -6.61
N MET A 27 -8.08 23.40 -6.42
CA MET A 27 -7.72 22.28 -5.55
C MET A 27 -8.31 22.55 -4.16
N ASP A 28 -8.83 21.50 -3.54
CA ASP A 28 -9.29 21.57 -2.16
C ASP A 28 -8.12 22.10 -1.29
N PRO A 29 -8.33 23.14 -0.47
CA PRO A 29 -7.27 23.66 0.40
C PRO A 29 -6.71 22.60 1.36
N ASP A 30 -7.47 21.54 1.62
CA ASP A 30 -7.05 20.42 2.46
C ASP A 30 -6.30 19.33 1.65
N TYR A 31 -5.91 19.62 0.40
CA TYR A 31 -5.16 18.71 -0.48
C TYR A 31 -3.69 19.16 -0.67
N PRO A 32 -2.71 18.25 -0.59
CA PRO A 32 -2.85 16.81 -0.35
C PRO A 32 -3.23 16.51 1.10
N ALA A 33 -4.27 15.69 1.27
CA ALA A 33 -4.68 15.23 2.58
C ALA A 33 -3.67 14.21 3.12
N ASP A 34 -3.58 14.14 4.45
CA ASP A 34 -2.83 13.10 5.13
C ASP A 34 -3.59 11.77 5.06
N TYR A 35 -2.87 10.69 4.80
CA TYR A 35 -3.43 9.33 4.78
C TYR A 35 -2.35 8.30 5.08
N ASP A 36 -2.80 7.10 5.42
CA ASP A 36 -1.93 5.97 5.69
C ASP A 36 -2.21 4.86 4.67
N VAL A 37 -1.15 4.17 4.27
CA VAL A 37 -1.25 3.01 3.36
C VAL A 37 -0.77 1.77 4.10
N ASN A 38 -1.68 0.81 4.27
CA ASN A 38 -1.40 -0.44 4.95
C ASN A 38 -0.97 -1.50 3.94
N TYR A 39 0.13 -2.20 4.24
CA TYR A 39 0.65 -3.29 3.46
C TYR A 39 0.71 -4.58 4.29
N ALA A 40 0.44 -5.68 3.60
CA ALA A 40 0.69 -7.03 4.09
C ALA A 40 1.52 -7.81 3.09
N LEU A 41 2.11 -8.91 3.55
CA LEU A 41 2.77 -9.85 2.66
C LEU A 41 1.74 -10.40 1.64
N ARG A 42 2.12 -10.35 0.37
CA ARG A 42 1.42 -10.99 -0.75
C ARG A 42 1.98 -12.37 -1.02
N GLU A 43 3.31 -12.48 -0.95
CA GLU A 43 4.08 -13.63 -1.39
C GLU A 43 5.44 -13.62 -0.70
N VAL A 44 5.96 -14.80 -0.38
CA VAL A 44 7.31 -15.00 0.16
C VAL A 44 8.02 -16.00 -0.73
N LEU A 45 8.91 -15.52 -1.59
CA LEU A 45 9.67 -16.39 -2.49
C LEU A 45 10.93 -16.91 -1.79
N GLU A 46 11.06 -18.23 -1.69
CA GLU A 46 12.34 -18.90 -1.46
C GLU A 46 12.98 -19.20 -2.82
N ILE A 47 14.20 -18.73 -3.04
CA ILE A 47 14.95 -18.85 -4.29
C ILE A 47 16.23 -19.62 -4.00
N ASP A 48 16.42 -20.72 -4.71
CA ASP A 48 17.60 -21.56 -4.62
C ASP A 48 18.36 -21.61 -5.97
N PRO A 49 19.61 -22.13 -6.00
CA PRO A 49 20.42 -22.13 -7.23
C PRO A 49 19.86 -22.96 -8.39
N VAL A 50 19.00 -23.95 -8.10
CA VAL A 50 18.37 -24.81 -9.11
C VAL A 50 16.96 -24.34 -9.49
N ASN A 51 16.33 -23.49 -8.68
CA ASN A 51 15.06 -22.84 -8.96
C ASN A 51 15.12 -21.31 -8.81
N VAL A 52 15.66 -20.67 -9.85
CA VAL A 52 15.81 -19.20 -9.93
C VAL A 52 14.50 -18.43 -9.95
N ASN A 53 13.37 -19.08 -10.25
CA ASN A 53 12.06 -18.43 -10.23
C ASN A 53 11.47 -18.38 -8.81
N GLY A 54 12.06 -19.15 -7.88
CA GLY A 54 11.60 -19.31 -6.52
C GLY A 54 10.34 -20.17 -6.36
N ILE A 55 10.00 -20.42 -5.10
CA ILE A 55 8.77 -21.08 -4.65
C ILE A 55 8.13 -20.15 -3.64
N ASP A 56 6.83 -19.86 -3.80
CA ASP A 56 6.07 -19.16 -2.77
C ASP A 56 5.87 -20.08 -1.56
N VAL A 57 6.52 -19.72 -0.45
CA VAL A 57 6.44 -20.47 0.79
C VAL A 57 5.40 -19.90 1.76
N MET A 58 4.84 -18.73 1.48
CA MET A 58 3.88 -18.07 2.37
C MET A 58 2.70 -18.98 2.77
N PRO A 59 2.08 -19.76 1.86
CA PRO A 59 0.93 -20.61 2.20
C PRO A 59 1.24 -21.76 3.17
N TYR A 60 2.51 -22.06 3.44
CA TYR A 60 2.92 -23.16 4.32
C TYR A 60 3.19 -22.72 5.76
N PHE A 61 3.22 -21.41 6.03
CA PHE A 61 3.66 -20.85 7.30
C PHE A 61 2.75 -19.72 7.76
N ASP A 62 1.90 -20.02 8.76
CA ASP A 62 0.89 -19.07 9.25
C ASP A 62 1.49 -17.81 9.88
N PHE A 63 2.74 -17.86 10.37
CA PHE A 63 3.40 -16.72 11.00
C PHE A 63 3.61 -15.52 10.04
N PHE A 64 3.55 -15.73 8.72
CA PHE A 64 3.62 -14.62 7.76
C PHE A 64 2.35 -13.77 7.73
N ASN A 65 1.22 -14.29 8.24
CA ASN A 65 -0.07 -13.60 8.18
C ASN A 65 -0.11 -12.33 9.03
N ASP A 66 0.80 -12.20 10.00
CA ASP A 66 0.82 -11.10 10.96
C ASP A 66 1.85 -10.01 10.64
N PHE A 67 2.67 -10.20 9.60
CA PHE A 67 3.60 -9.17 9.16
C PHE A 67 2.83 -7.97 8.57
N ARG A 68 3.11 -6.76 9.06
CA ARG A 68 2.49 -5.51 8.59
C ARG A 68 3.53 -4.44 8.32
N PHE A 69 3.27 -3.64 7.29
CA PHE A 69 4.08 -2.47 6.94
C PHE A 69 3.13 -1.31 6.62
N VAL A 70 3.30 -0.17 7.27
CA VAL A 70 2.45 1.01 7.11
C VAL A 70 3.32 2.17 6.64
N ILE A 71 2.83 2.91 5.64
CA ILE A 71 3.46 4.14 5.17
C ILE A 71 2.53 5.30 5.48
N HIS A 72 3.05 6.30 6.20
CA HIS A 72 2.32 7.51 6.53
C HIS A 72 2.67 8.63 5.53
N TYR A 73 1.64 9.08 4.82
CA TYR A 73 1.74 10.24 3.94
C TYR A 73 1.28 11.49 4.68
N ARG A 74 2.16 12.49 4.70
CA ARG A 74 1.89 13.82 5.24
C ARG A 74 2.29 14.86 4.19
N ASP A 75 1.44 15.86 3.96
CA ASP A 75 1.66 16.88 2.92
C ASP A 75 1.99 16.29 1.54
N GLY A 76 1.37 15.15 1.20
CA GLY A 76 1.54 14.46 -0.08
C GLY A 76 2.89 13.77 -0.28
N LYS A 77 3.64 13.51 0.79
CA LYS A 77 4.92 12.80 0.77
C LYS A 77 4.96 11.72 1.84
N ILE A 78 5.77 10.69 1.63
CA ILE A 78 6.13 9.76 2.70
C ILE A 78 6.88 10.57 3.77
N SER A 79 6.45 10.40 5.02
CA SER A 79 7.03 11.07 6.20
C SER A 79 7.61 10.04 7.16
N SER A 80 6.84 9.00 7.44
CA SER A 80 7.22 7.94 8.36
C SER A 80 6.66 6.61 7.88
N CYS A 81 7.16 5.53 8.49
CA CYS A 81 6.62 4.21 8.35
C CYS A 81 6.64 3.48 9.69
N GLU A 82 5.76 2.50 9.82
CA GLU A 82 5.74 1.55 10.92
C GLU A 82 5.80 0.14 10.35
N MET A 83 6.53 -0.75 11.01
CA MET A 83 6.64 -2.14 10.58
C MET A 83 6.53 -3.07 11.78
N SER A 84 5.66 -4.06 11.64
CA SER A 84 5.48 -5.13 12.61
C SER A 84 5.90 -6.43 11.98
N ASN A 85 6.91 -7.07 12.56
CA ASN A 85 7.35 -8.41 12.15
C ASN A 85 6.32 -9.50 12.53
N GLY A 86 5.32 -9.16 13.37
CA GLY A 86 4.31 -10.11 13.85
C GLY A 86 4.96 -11.33 14.51
N ASP A 87 4.48 -12.52 14.15
CA ASP A 87 4.96 -13.81 14.62
C ASP A 87 6.15 -14.36 13.80
N VAL A 88 6.65 -13.62 12.81
CA VAL A 88 7.77 -14.07 11.97
C VAL A 88 9.02 -14.25 12.84
N PRO A 89 9.63 -15.45 12.90
CA PRO A 89 10.68 -15.77 13.87
C PRO A 89 12.08 -15.31 13.44
N PHE A 90 12.18 -14.50 12.39
CA PHE A 90 13.42 -13.98 11.84
C PHE A 90 13.23 -12.57 11.29
N SER A 91 14.32 -11.82 11.17
CA SER A 91 14.33 -10.48 10.59
C SER A 91 14.86 -10.55 9.16
N PRO A 92 14.21 -9.90 8.18
CA PRO A 92 14.79 -9.73 6.85
C PRO A 92 15.85 -8.62 6.81
N PHE A 93 16.10 -7.93 7.94
CA PHE A 93 17.04 -6.83 8.04
C PHE A 93 18.33 -7.25 8.73
N GLN A 94 19.43 -6.61 8.33
CA GLN A 94 20.73 -6.74 9.00
C GLN A 94 20.90 -5.74 10.16
N PHE A 95 19.82 -5.07 10.53
CA PHE A 95 19.75 -4.08 11.60
C PHE A 95 18.48 -4.32 12.43
N ASP A 96 18.45 -3.76 13.63
CA ASP A 96 17.28 -3.83 14.50
C ASP A 96 16.16 -2.94 13.95
N ILE A 97 15.00 -3.53 13.65
CA ILE A 97 13.82 -2.76 13.23
C ILE A 97 13.44 -1.83 14.40
N PRO A 98 13.35 -0.51 14.18
CA PRO A 98 12.88 0.39 15.21
C PRO A 98 11.45 0.05 15.63
N GLU A 99 11.16 0.09 16.94
CA GLU A 99 9.80 -0.10 17.43
C GLU A 99 8.94 1.14 17.14
N GLY A 100 7.75 0.93 16.55
CA GLY A 100 6.76 1.96 16.28
C GLY A 100 7.03 2.77 15.02
N GLU A 101 6.44 3.97 14.97
CA GLU A 101 6.54 4.89 13.85
C GLU A 101 7.93 5.55 13.79
N VAL A 102 8.58 5.46 12.62
CA VAL A 102 9.89 6.07 12.37
C VAL A 102 9.93 6.86 11.06
N GLU A 103 10.68 7.96 11.08
CA GLU A 103 10.85 8.83 9.92
C GLU A 103 11.55 8.10 8.77
N CYS A 104 10.95 8.18 7.59
CA CYS A 104 11.48 7.56 6.38
C CYS A 104 11.14 8.38 5.14
N TYR A 105 11.84 8.11 4.05
CA TYR A 105 11.60 8.80 2.78
C TYR A 105 11.71 7.85 1.60
N PHE A 106 11.02 8.19 0.50
CA PHE A 106 11.15 7.49 -0.76
C PHE A 106 12.33 8.04 -1.58
N ASP A 107 13.41 7.26 -1.67
CA ASP A 107 14.57 7.55 -2.49
C ASP A 107 14.33 7.11 -3.94
N THR A 108 14.23 8.10 -4.83
CA THR A 108 14.17 7.91 -6.29
C THR A 108 15.46 8.35 -6.99
N GLN A 109 16.46 8.81 -6.21
CA GLN A 109 17.73 9.29 -6.73
C GLN A 109 18.75 8.16 -6.87
N ARG A 110 18.54 7.03 -6.19
CA ARG A 110 19.37 5.83 -6.25
C ARG A 110 18.53 4.66 -6.76
N LEU A 111 19.10 3.88 -7.68
CA LEU A 111 18.49 2.64 -8.14
C LEU A 111 19.05 1.45 -7.33
N PRO A 112 18.20 0.49 -6.94
CA PRO A 112 16.74 0.50 -7.07
C PRO A 112 16.09 1.52 -6.13
N ASN A 113 14.96 2.09 -6.55
CA ASN A 113 14.17 3.01 -5.73
C ASN A 113 13.78 2.32 -4.42
N ALA A 114 13.78 3.04 -3.31
CA ALA A 114 13.58 2.42 -2.00
C ALA A 114 13.00 3.38 -0.97
N ILE A 115 12.32 2.82 0.02
CA ILE A 115 12.04 3.52 1.28
C ILE A 115 13.25 3.35 2.18
N ARG A 116 13.72 4.46 2.74
CA ARG A 116 14.90 4.50 3.59
C ARG A 116 14.60 5.19 4.91
N LEU A 117 15.20 4.70 5.99
CA LEU A 117 15.19 5.37 7.28
C LEU A 117 15.95 6.70 7.16
N THR A 118 15.36 7.77 7.69
CA THR A 118 15.95 9.12 7.61
C THR A 118 17.27 9.22 8.37
N ASP A 119 17.36 8.56 9.54
CA ASP A 119 18.52 8.67 10.42
C ASP A 119 19.72 7.83 9.98
N THR A 120 19.47 6.65 9.38
CA THR A 120 20.52 5.66 9.07
C THR A 120 20.75 5.46 7.57
N ASP A 121 19.87 5.96 6.69
CA ASP A 121 19.88 5.71 5.23
C ASP A 121 19.72 4.21 4.86
N GLU A 122 19.37 3.36 5.84
CA GLU A 122 19.11 1.93 5.68
C GLU A 122 17.81 1.70 4.90
N VAL A 123 17.82 0.66 4.05
CA VAL A 123 16.66 0.32 3.21
C VAL A 123 15.68 -0.53 3.99
N ILE A 124 14.42 -0.09 4.01
CA ILE A 124 13.30 -0.84 4.60
C ILE A 124 12.58 -1.65 3.55
N ALA A 125 12.37 -1.08 2.36
CA ALA A 125 11.74 -1.78 1.24
C ALA A 125 12.19 -1.18 -0.08
N TYR A 126 12.50 -2.03 -1.05
CA TYR A 126 12.74 -1.63 -2.42
C TYR A 126 11.42 -1.51 -3.18
N TYR A 127 11.37 -0.70 -4.22
CA TYR A 127 10.19 -0.52 -5.07
C TYR A 127 10.51 -0.85 -6.51
N SER A 128 9.77 -1.81 -7.07
CA SER A 128 9.91 -2.22 -8.46
C SER A 128 8.59 -2.71 -9.01
N LYS A 129 8.30 -2.36 -10.28
CA LYS A 129 7.10 -2.83 -11.01
C LYS A 129 5.76 -2.59 -10.28
N GLY A 130 5.68 -1.54 -9.45
CA GLY A 130 4.44 -1.21 -8.73
C GLY A 130 4.35 -1.82 -7.33
N GLU A 131 5.30 -2.67 -6.94
CA GLU A 131 5.27 -3.38 -5.66
C GLU A 131 6.48 -3.03 -4.80
N PHE A 132 6.28 -3.02 -3.48
CA PHE A 132 7.37 -3.04 -2.53
C PHE A 132 7.87 -4.48 -2.34
N TYR A 133 9.17 -4.63 -2.15
CA TYR A 133 9.79 -5.91 -1.86
C TYR A 133 11.03 -5.78 -0.98
N ILE A 134 11.37 -6.86 -0.27
CA ILE A 134 12.59 -6.98 0.54
C ILE A 134 13.26 -8.29 0.20
N SER A 135 14.52 -8.26 -0.19
CA SER A 135 15.33 -9.46 -0.40
C SER A 135 16.32 -9.64 0.74
N PHE A 136 16.42 -10.85 1.27
CA PHE A 136 17.26 -11.17 2.41
C PHE A 136 17.75 -12.62 2.34
N GLN A 137 18.74 -12.93 3.16
CA GLN A 137 19.24 -14.30 3.35
C GLN A 137 19.16 -14.65 4.83
N LEU A 138 18.83 -15.91 5.11
CA LEU A 138 18.95 -16.49 6.43
C LEU A 138 20.35 -17.13 6.57
N ASP A 139 20.52 -18.08 7.48
CA ASP A 139 21.82 -18.72 7.75
C ASP A 139 22.42 -19.54 6.58
N CYS A 140 21.69 -19.70 5.47
CA CYS A 140 22.13 -20.47 4.31
C CYS A 140 22.49 -19.53 3.14
N ASP A 141 23.78 -19.43 2.83
CA ASP A 141 24.31 -18.55 1.77
C ASP A 141 23.79 -18.88 0.36
N GLU A 142 23.29 -20.10 0.13
CA GLU A 142 22.78 -20.55 -1.17
C GLU A 142 21.31 -20.19 -1.39
N ILE A 143 20.56 -19.91 -0.32
CA ILE A 143 19.12 -19.67 -0.38
C ILE A 143 18.84 -18.18 -0.15
N ASN A 144 18.06 -17.60 -1.05
CA ASN A 144 17.61 -16.22 -0.95
C ASN A 144 16.11 -16.18 -0.72
N TYR A 145 15.66 -15.24 0.09
CA TYR A 145 14.26 -14.99 0.33
C TYR A 145 13.86 -13.63 -0.24
N SER A 146 12.63 -13.50 -0.69
CA SER A 146 12.06 -12.20 -1.06
C SER A 146 10.62 -12.07 -0.61
N TYR A 147 10.38 -11.06 0.22
CA TYR A 147 9.04 -10.62 0.58
C TYR A 147 8.52 -9.69 -0.50
N TYR A 148 7.27 -9.91 -0.92
CA TYR A 148 6.54 -8.98 -1.78
C TYR A 148 5.30 -8.49 -1.05
N PHE A 149 5.05 -7.19 -1.13
CA PHE A 149 3.97 -6.54 -0.41
C PHE A 149 2.83 -6.17 -1.34
N ARG A 150 1.62 -6.20 -0.80
CA ARG A 150 0.44 -5.60 -1.42
C ARG A 150 -0.22 -4.64 -0.46
N GLU A 151 -0.78 -3.57 -1.02
CA GLU A 151 -1.69 -2.70 -0.29
C GLU A 151 -2.94 -3.49 0.12
N ILE A 152 -3.39 -3.27 1.35
CA ILE A 152 -4.64 -3.80 1.88
C ILE A 152 -5.52 -2.65 2.36
N THR A 153 -6.83 -2.81 2.17
CA THR A 153 -7.83 -1.94 2.79
C THR A 153 -8.33 -2.66 4.03
N GLU A 154 -8.16 -2.05 5.19
CA GLU A 154 -8.76 -2.53 6.45
C GLU A 154 -10.22 -2.09 6.58
#